data_AF-A0A354K6Y6-F1
#
_entry.id   AF-A0A354K6Y6-F1
#
_cell.length_a   1.000
_cell.length_b   1.000
_cell.length_c   1.000
_cell.angle_alpha   90.00
_cell.angle_beta   90.00
_cell.angle_gamma   90.00
#
_symmetry.space_group_name_H-M   'P 1'
#
loop_
_entity.id
_entity.type
_entity.pdbx_description
1 polymer ?
#
loop_
_entity_poly.entity_id
_entity_poly.type
_entity_poly.pdbx_seq_one_letter_code
_entity_poly.pdbx_strand_id
1 'polypeptide(L)'
;MRKYAFLKQPVPCGPRDLIYKIMLYQTPKDGVFLFQYCSPDAVCCSYDQYYHDAADVYADWNDEIDERGWIEIDDPLPFCQHDAFIPLRVKGRETGQPQWDQLETLRDGEWIPYP
;
A
#
# COMPACT_ATOMS: atom_id res chain seq x y z
N MET A 1 5.23 10.17 3.69
CA MET A 1 6.09 9.13 4.33
C MET A 1 5.37 7.81 4.20
N ARG A 2 6.08 6.77 3.73
CA ARG A 2 5.53 5.42 3.61
C ARG A 2 6.41 4.43 4.38
N LYS A 3 5.75 3.55 5.14
CA LYS A 3 6.39 2.43 5.84
C LYS A 3 5.52 1.20 5.68
N TYR A 4 6.13 0.03 5.60
CA TYR A 4 5.38 -1.21 5.63
C TYR A 4 5.98 -2.18 6.64
N ALA A 5 5.18 -3.15 7.05
CA ALA A 5 5.59 -4.16 7.98
C ALA A 5 4.87 -5.48 7.69
N PHE A 6 5.55 -6.58 7.98
CA PHE A 6 4.94 -7.90 7.97
C PHE A 6 4.44 -8.26 9.37
N LEU A 7 3.36 -9.01 9.43
CA LEU A 7 2.76 -9.43 10.70
C LEU A 7 3.38 -10.75 11.18
N LYS A 8 3.54 -10.89 12.51
CA LYS A 8 4.04 -12.11 13.19
C LYS A 8 3.21 -13.32 12.81
N GLN A 9 1.90 -13.11 12.72
CA GLN A 9 0.88 -14.07 12.29
C GLN A 9 -0.17 -13.32 11.47
N PRO A 10 -0.84 -13.98 10.51
CA PRO A 10 -1.90 -13.31 9.76
C PRO A 10 -3.06 -12.90 10.67
N VAL A 11 -3.51 -11.64 10.54
CA VAL A 11 -4.60 -11.08 11.35
C VAL A 11 -5.92 -11.21 10.60
N PRO A 12 -6.98 -11.80 11.19
CA PRO A 12 -8.28 -11.89 10.54
C PRO A 12 -8.88 -10.52 10.21
N CYS A 13 -9.33 -10.35 8.97
CA CYS A 13 -10.09 -9.18 8.53
C CYS A 13 -11.41 -9.67 7.91
N GLY A 14 -12.50 -9.52 8.66
CA GLY A 14 -13.78 -10.10 8.27
C GLY A 14 -13.81 -11.63 8.35
N PRO A 15 -14.78 -12.28 7.67
CA PRO A 15 -15.06 -13.70 7.88
C PRO A 15 -14.15 -14.66 7.10
N ARG A 16 -13.41 -14.19 6.09
CA ARG A 16 -12.64 -15.06 5.18
C ARG A 16 -11.23 -14.58 4.88
N ASP A 17 -10.93 -13.32 5.14
CA ASP A 17 -9.67 -12.73 4.72
C ASP A 17 -8.69 -12.64 5.90
N LEU A 18 -7.41 -12.79 5.56
CA LEU A 18 -6.30 -12.72 6.51
C LEU A 18 -5.34 -11.66 5.99
N ILE A 19 -4.94 -10.74 6.86
CA ILE A 19 -3.93 -9.72 6.55
C ILE A 19 -2.56 -10.29 6.87
N TYR A 20 -1.60 -10.13 5.96
CA TYR A 20 -0.23 -10.65 6.12
C TYR A 20 0.81 -9.53 6.29
N LYS A 21 0.54 -8.36 5.71
CA LYS A 21 1.37 -7.17 5.82
C LYS A 21 0.50 -5.93 5.77
N ILE A 22 1.03 -4.84 6.28
CA ILE A 22 0.39 -3.52 6.33
C ILE A 22 1.34 -2.45 5.81
N MET A 23 0.80 -1.37 5.25
CA MET A 23 1.56 -0.20 4.84
C MET A 23 0.91 1.07 5.39
N LEU A 24 1.66 1.79 6.21
CA LEU A 24 1.32 3.14 6.63
C LEU A 24 1.73 4.13 5.53
N TYR A 25 0.81 5.00 5.16
CA TYR A 25 1.05 6.17 4.32
C TYR A 25 0.57 7.42 5.04
N GLN A 26 1.51 8.20 5.56
CA GLN A 26 1.23 9.50 6.15
C GLN A 26 1.27 10.58 5.06
N THR A 27 0.12 11.19 4.83
CA THR A 27 -0.02 12.32 3.90
C THR A 27 0.48 13.61 4.56
N PRO A 28 0.91 14.61 3.78
CA PRO A 28 1.33 15.89 4.35
C PRO A 28 0.21 16.73 4.99
N LYS A 29 -1.06 16.44 4.71
CA LYS A 29 -2.20 17.33 5.06
C LYS A 29 -3.42 16.62 5.66
N ASP A 30 -3.61 15.35 5.37
CA ASP A 30 -4.90 14.68 5.47
C ASP A 30 -4.80 13.39 6.31
N GLY A 31 -3.91 13.33 7.31
CA GLY A 31 -3.80 12.18 8.20
C GLY A 31 -3.03 10.99 7.61
N VAL A 32 -3.34 9.79 8.12
CA VAL A 32 -2.61 8.56 7.87
C VAL A 32 -3.54 7.49 7.31
N PHE A 33 -3.16 6.92 6.18
CA PHE A 33 -3.80 5.73 5.63
C PHE A 33 -3.03 4.49 6.04
N LEU A 34 -3.73 3.46 6.47
CA LEU A 34 -3.19 2.14 6.70
C LEU A 34 -3.77 1.18 5.67
N PHE A 35 -2.92 0.74 4.73
CA PHE A 35 -3.26 -0.24 3.72
C PHE A 35 -2.98 -1.65 4.23
N GLN A 36 -3.91 -2.58 4.02
CA GLN A 36 -3.85 -3.95 4.49
C GLN A 36 -3.85 -4.92 3.30
N TYR A 37 -3.00 -5.94 3.36
CA TYR A 37 -2.72 -6.83 2.22
C TYR A 37 -3.04 -8.29 2.57
N CYS A 38 -3.93 -8.91 1.79
CA CYS A 38 -4.38 -10.28 2.00
C CYS A 38 -3.45 -11.38 1.45
N SER A 39 -2.25 -11.02 1.03
CA SER A 39 -1.19 -11.95 0.63
C SER A 39 0.18 -11.34 0.93
N PRO A 40 1.18 -12.14 1.35
CA PRO A 40 2.55 -11.65 1.53
C PRO A 40 3.12 -11.03 0.24
N ASP A 41 2.70 -11.54 -0.92
CA ASP A 41 3.17 -11.10 -2.25
C ASP A 41 2.22 -10.09 -2.92
N ALA A 42 1.16 -9.65 -2.24
CA ALA A 42 0.21 -8.69 -2.80
C ALA A 42 0.92 -7.39 -3.19
N VAL A 43 0.63 -6.92 -4.41
CA VAL A 43 1.15 -5.65 -4.92
C VAL A 43 0.29 -4.48 -4.43
N CYS A 44 -1.04 -4.58 -4.55
CA CYS A 44 -2.02 -3.58 -4.12
C CYS A 44 -2.70 -4.01 -2.81
N CYS A 45 -3.26 -3.03 -2.10
CA CYS A 45 -4.00 -3.32 -0.88
C CYS A 45 -5.36 -3.95 -1.18
N SER A 46 -5.89 -4.68 -0.19
CA SER A 46 -7.24 -5.22 -0.22
C SER A 46 -8.20 -4.35 0.58
N TYR A 47 -7.70 -3.70 1.62
CA TYR A 47 -8.45 -2.79 2.49
C TYR A 47 -7.60 -1.60 2.88
N ASP A 48 -8.26 -0.51 3.22
CA ASP A 48 -7.66 0.68 3.78
C ASP A 48 -8.40 1.11 5.04
N GLN A 49 -7.66 1.72 5.97
CA GLN A 49 -8.17 2.37 7.16
C GLN A 49 -7.60 3.77 7.27
N TYR A 50 -8.43 4.68 7.77
CA TYR A 50 -8.02 6.05 8.03
C TYR A 50 -7.71 6.24 9.52
N TYR A 51 -6.59 6.89 9.80
CA TYR A 51 -6.14 7.31 11.12
C TYR A 51 -5.84 8.81 11.11
N HIS A 52 -6.08 9.47 12.25
CA HIS A 52 -5.76 10.90 12.39
C HIS A 52 -4.25 11.14 12.42
N ASP A 53 -3.51 10.26 13.10
CA ASP A 53 -2.06 10.34 13.20
C ASP A 53 -1.40 8.95 13.15
N ALA A 54 -0.07 8.94 13.04
CA ALA A 54 0.71 7.72 12.95
C ALA A 54 0.88 7.03 14.32
N ALA A 55 0.72 7.77 15.42
CA ALA A 55 0.87 7.22 16.77
C ALA A 55 -0.24 6.20 17.06
N ASP A 56 -1.47 6.47 16.62
CA ASP A 56 -2.59 5.52 16.72
C ASP A 56 -2.31 4.23 15.91
N VAL A 57 -1.75 4.35 14.71
CA VAL A 57 -1.34 3.17 13.91
C VAL A 57 -0.29 2.34 14.66
N TYR A 58 0.71 3.01 15.25
CA TYR A 58 1.75 2.32 16.00
C TYR A 58 1.21 1.68 17.27
N ALA A 59 0.26 2.31 17.96
CA ALA A 59 -0.39 1.76 19.14
C ALA A 59 -1.19 0.48 18.80
N ASP A 60 -1.91 0.49 17.68
CA ASP A 60 -2.74 -0.64 17.25
C ASP A 60 -1.91 -1.82 16.69
N TRP A 61 -0.79 -1.56 16.00
CA TRP A 61 -0.13 -2.57 15.17
C TRP A 61 1.28 -2.97 15.58
N ASN A 62 1.99 -2.23 16.42
CA ASN A 62 3.39 -2.55 16.75
C ASN A 62 3.55 -3.94 17.38
N ASP A 63 2.59 -4.36 18.22
CA ASP A 63 2.62 -5.67 18.87
C ASP A 63 2.31 -6.83 17.91
N GLU A 64 1.77 -6.55 16.72
CA GLU A 64 1.45 -7.54 15.69
C GLU A 64 2.57 -7.70 14.64
N ILE A 65 3.50 -6.75 14.56
CA ILE A 65 4.57 -6.72 13.55
C ILE A 65 5.73 -7.63 13.94
N ASP A 66 6.27 -8.37 12.97
CA ASP A 66 7.39 -9.26 13.23
C ASP A 66 8.71 -8.54 13.54
N GLU A 67 9.76 -9.31 13.82
CA GLU A 67 11.07 -8.82 14.24
C GLU A 67 11.77 -7.88 13.23
N ARG A 68 11.31 -7.83 11.97
CA ARG A 68 11.84 -6.90 10.97
C ARG A 68 11.40 -5.46 11.24
N GLY A 69 10.31 -5.28 11.98
CA GLY A 69 9.75 -3.97 12.28
C GLY A 69 9.23 -3.24 11.05
N TRP A 70 9.09 -1.92 11.19
CA TRP A 70 8.68 -1.03 10.10
C TRP A 70 9.85 -0.78 9.14
N ILE A 71 9.61 -1.02 7.85
CA ILE A 71 10.55 -0.82 6.76
C ILE A 71 10.10 0.42 5.98
N GLU A 72 10.99 1.40 5.83
CA GLU A 72 10.72 2.61 5.04
C GLU A 72 10.78 2.30 3.54
N ILE A 73 9.86 2.90 2.78
CA ILE A 73 9.82 2.80 1.32
C ILE A 73 9.59 4.17 0.71
N ASP A 74 10.06 4.34 -0.53
CA ASP A 74 9.93 5.59 -1.26
C ASP A 74 8.47 5.92 -1.56
N ASP A 75 8.18 7.21 -1.70
CA ASP A 75 6.92 7.66 -2.27
C ASP A 75 6.81 7.17 -3.73
N PRO A 76 5.59 6.83 -4.18
CA PRO A 76 5.41 6.29 -5.53
C PRO A 76 5.76 7.36 -6.59
N LEU A 77 6.10 6.90 -7.79
CA LEU A 77 6.30 7.79 -8.93
C LEU A 77 5.03 8.62 -9.21
N PRO A 78 5.13 9.79 -9.88
CA PRO A 78 3.97 10.58 -10.23
C PRO A 78 2.88 9.75 -10.91
N PHE A 79 1.63 10.02 -10.54
CA PHE A 79 0.43 9.33 -11.02
C PHE A 79 0.27 7.86 -10.59
N CYS A 80 1.24 7.29 -9.85
CA CYS A 80 1.14 5.94 -9.34
C CYS A 80 0.32 5.84 -8.06
N GLN A 81 -0.18 4.64 -7.80
CA GLN A 81 -0.96 4.27 -6.63
C GLN A 81 -0.09 4.27 -5.37
N HIS A 82 -0.61 4.87 -4.29
CA HIS A 82 0.11 4.95 -3.00
C HIS A 82 0.06 3.64 -2.21
N ASP A 83 -0.90 2.78 -2.51
CA ASP A 83 -1.09 1.47 -1.91
C ASP A 83 -0.38 0.34 -2.67
N ALA A 84 0.37 0.67 -3.74
CA ALA A 84 1.12 -0.30 -4.52
C ALA A 84 2.60 -0.37 -4.12
N PHE A 85 3.16 -1.59 -4.07
CA PHE A 85 4.60 -1.82 -3.82
C PHE A 85 5.51 -1.62 -5.04
N ILE A 86 4.92 -1.52 -6.23
CA ILE A 86 5.64 -1.24 -7.48
C ILE A 86 5.06 0.01 -8.13
N PRO A 87 5.77 0.67 -9.06
CA PRO A 87 5.16 1.71 -9.88
C PRO A 87 3.97 1.13 -10.63
N LEU A 88 2.76 1.52 -10.24
CA LEU A 88 1.52 1.04 -10.79
C LEU A 88 0.56 2.22 -10.93
N ARG A 89 0.05 2.44 -12.13
CA ARG A 89 -0.85 3.55 -12.40
C ARG A 89 -1.94 3.17 -13.39
N VAL A 90 -3.00 3.97 -13.42
CA VAL A 90 -4.02 3.91 -14.47
C VAL A 90 -3.41 4.45 -15.76
N LYS A 91 -3.51 3.69 -16.83
CA LYS A 91 -3.00 4.06 -18.15
C LYS A 91 -3.60 5.39 -18.62
N GLY A 92 -2.76 6.29 -19.12
CA GLY A 92 -3.17 7.61 -19.62
C GLY A 92 -3.49 8.64 -18.53
N ARG A 93 -3.29 8.32 -17.24
CA ARG A 93 -3.51 9.27 -16.13
C ARG A 93 -2.56 10.47 -16.20
N GLU A 94 -1.34 10.26 -16.66
CA GLU A 94 -0.31 11.29 -16.87
C GLU A 94 -0.66 12.28 -17.99
N THR A 95 -1.51 11.89 -18.94
CA THR A 95 -1.98 12.75 -20.05
C THR A 95 -3.37 13.34 -19.79
N GLY A 96 -3.98 13.06 -18.63
CA GLY A 96 -5.34 13.47 -18.29
C GLY A 96 -6.44 12.68 -19.01
N GLN A 97 -6.10 11.55 -19.64
CA GLN A 97 -7.03 10.67 -20.35
C GLN A 97 -7.00 9.25 -19.74
N PRO A 98 -7.49 9.08 -18.49
CA PRO A 98 -7.40 7.81 -17.80
C PRO A 98 -8.26 6.74 -18.48
N GLN A 99 -7.64 5.61 -18.78
CA GLN A 99 -8.32 4.38 -19.17
C GLN A 99 -8.60 3.59 -17.90
N TRP A 100 -9.72 3.90 -17.24
CA TRP A 100 -10.13 3.20 -16.02
C TRP A 100 -10.13 1.68 -16.24
N ASP A 101 -9.75 0.95 -15.20
CA ASP A 101 -9.54 -0.51 -15.19
C ASP A 101 -8.36 -1.03 -16.04
N GLN A 102 -7.61 -0.16 -16.72
CA GLN A 102 -6.36 -0.53 -17.38
C GLN A 102 -5.17 -0.01 -16.58
N LEU A 103 -4.49 -0.94 -15.91
CA LEU A 103 -3.28 -0.64 -15.17
C LEU A 103 -2.03 -0.86 -16.02
N GLU A 104 -0.99 -0.08 -15.74
CA GLU A 104 0.34 -0.25 -16.29
C GLU A 104 1.41 -0.13 -15.20
N THR A 105 2.51 -0.85 -15.39
CA THR A 105 3.68 -0.84 -14.51
C THR A 105 4.94 -0.49 -15.28
N LEU A 106 5.92 0.07 -14.59
CA LEU A 106 7.19 0.46 -15.18
C LEU A 106 8.17 -0.73 -15.17
N ARG A 107 8.61 -1.17 -16.34
CA ARG A 107 9.63 -2.22 -16.51
C ARG A 107 10.66 -1.76 -17.54
N ASP A 108 11.93 -1.80 -17.18
CA ASP A 108 13.05 -1.41 -18.05
C ASP A 108 12.90 0.01 -18.66
N GLY A 109 12.27 0.92 -17.92
CA GLY A 109 12.03 2.31 -18.36
C GLY A 109 10.79 2.50 -19.23
N GLU A 110 10.05 1.44 -19.55
CA GLU A 110 8.83 1.48 -20.36
C GLU A 110 7.59 1.10 -19.53
N TRP A 111 6.48 1.79 -19.78
CA TRP A 111 5.18 1.47 -19.19
C TRP A 111 4.52 0.34 -19.98
N ILE A 112 4.28 -0.79 -19.33
CA ILE A 112 3.67 -1.98 -19.91
C ILE A 112 2.36 -2.33 -19.20
N PRO A 113 1.40 -2.99 -19.87
CA PRO A 113 0.16 -3.43 -19.24
C PRO A 113 0.42 -4.30 -17.99
N TYR A 114 -0.31 -4.03 -16.92
CA TYR A 114 -0.28 -4.81 -15.69
C TYR A 114 -1.52 -5.73 -15.64
N PRO A 115 -1.34 -7.06 -15.50
CA PRO A 115 -2.42 -8.06 -15.54
C PRO A 115 -3.25 -8.14 -14.26
#